data_AF-A0A175YPY6-F1
#
_entry.id   AF-A0A175YPY6-F1
#
_cell.length_a   1.000
_cell.length_b   1.000
_cell.length_c   1.000
_cell.angle_alpha   90.00
_cell.angle_beta   90.00
_cell.angle_gamma   90.00
#
_symmetry.space_group_name_H-M   'P 1'
#
loop_
_entity.id
_entity.type
_entity.pdbx_description
1 polymer ?
#
loop_
_entity_poly.entity_id
_entity_poly.type
_entity_poly.pdbx_seq_one_letter_code
_entity_poly.pdbx_strand_id
1 'polypeptide(L)'
;MLRYDDVQCEEYCRSNYPPGLIDECAWRALSYGLICVSTMLFKFSDSTKEIYLWNPLVEKYKSLPDSQLSNIETQWNALAFGFVPEISDYVVVHIVKPRLHLGRSEPDPHSVIIGIYSQNTNSY
;
A
#
# COMPACT_ATOMS: atom_id res chain seq x y z
N MET A 1 2.12 -1.88 -22.58
CA MET A 1 2.04 -3.31 -22.23
C MET A 1 1.10 -3.40 -21.05
N LEU A 2 -0.15 -3.82 -21.27
CA LEU A 2 -1.12 -4.06 -20.20
C LEU A 2 -0.55 -5.18 -19.32
N ARG A 3 -0.35 -4.94 -18.02
CA ARG A 3 0.02 -6.01 -17.10
C ARG A 3 -1.21 -6.90 -16.99
N TYR A 4 -1.08 -8.18 -17.33
CA TYR A 4 -2.17 -9.16 -17.25
C TYR A 4 -2.83 -9.17 -15.85
N ASP A 5 -2.05 -8.82 -14.84
CA ASP A 5 -2.45 -8.69 -13.44
C ASP A 5 -3.52 -7.61 -13.21
N ASP A 6 -3.60 -6.55 -14.03
CA ASP A 6 -4.55 -5.45 -13.84
C ASP A 6 -5.99 -5.90 -14.13
N VAL A 7 -6.20 -6.66 -15.22
CA VAL A 7 -7.53 -7.17 -15.61
C VAL A 7 -8.04 -8.17 -14.59
N GLN A 8 -7.20 -9.12 -14.18
CA GLN A 8 -7.57 -10.11 -13.17
C GLN A 8 -7.84 -9.45 -11.80
N CYS A 9 -7.05 -8.43 -11.43
CA CYS A 9 -7.30 -7.63 -10.23
C CYS A 9 -8.68 -6.95 -10.30
N GLU A 10 -9.04 -6.36 -11.44
CA GLU A 10 -10.35 -5.74 -11.62
C GLU A 10 -11.51 -6.74 -11.52
N GLU A 11 -11.37 -7.93 -12.09
CA GLU A 11 -12.38 -8.97 -12.00
C GLU A 11 -12.64 -9.40 -10.55
N TYR A 12 -11.58 -9.65 -9.77
CA TYR A 12 -11.73 -9.98 -8.36
C TYR A 12 -12.39 -8.86 -7.56
N CYS A 13 -11.97 -7.61 -7.78
CA CYS A 13 -12.53 -6.46 -7.08
C CYS A 13 -14.00 -6.18 -7.45
N ARG A 14 -14.44 -6.47 -8.68
CA ARG A 14 -15.84 -6.25 -9.10
C ARG A 14 -16.84 -7.17 -8.42
N SER A 15 -16.44 -8.41 -8.11
CA SER A 15 -17.39 -9.44 -7.68
C SER A 15 -17.51 -9.56 -6.17
N ASN A 16 -16.41 -9.42 -5.42
CA ASN A 16 -16.38 -9.71 -3.98
C ASN A 16 -15.36 -8.81 -3.29
N TYR A 17 -15.67 -7.53 -3.09
CA TYR A 17 -14.81 -6.70 -2.25
C TYR A 17 -14.71 -7.31 -0.84
N PRO A 18 -13.53 -7.31 -0.19
CA PRO A 18 -13.40 -7.83 1.17
C PRO A 18 -14.50 -7.25 2.09
N PRO A 19 -15.27 -8.09 2.79
CA PRO A 19 -16.42 -7.65 3.59
C PRO A 19 -16.00 -6.60 4.63
N GLY A 20 -16.60 -5.41 4.57
CA GLY A 20 -16.31 -4.32 5.50
C GLY A 20 -15.25 -3.32 5.02
N LEU A 21 -14.57 -3.57 3.89
CA LEU A 21 -13.79 -2.55 3.20
C LEU A 21 -14.66 -1.84 2.17
N ILE A 22 -14.59 -0.51 2.17
CA ILE A 22 -15.35 0.33 1.25
C ILE A 22 -14.77 0.13 -0.16
N ASP A 23 -15.64 -0.02 -1.16
CA ASP A 23 -15.32 -0.12 -2.60
C ASP A 23 -14.57 1.12 -3.14
N GLU A 24 -14.40 2.12 -2.30
CA GLU A 24 -13.63 3.34 -2.52
C GLU A 24 -12.13 3.15 -2.23
N CYS A 25 -11.52 1.98 -2.42
CA CYS A 25 -10.07 1.92 -2.27
C CYS A 25 -9.38 2.69 -3.41
N ALA A 26 -8.43 3.50 -2.99
CA ALA A 26 -7.72 4.44 -3.83
C ALA A 26 -6.61 3.79 -4.66
N TRP A 27 -5.97 2.76 -4.11
CA TRP A 27 -4.87 2.05 -4.76
C TRP A 27 -5.00 0.55 -4.53
N ARG A 28 -4.67 -0.23 -5.56
CA ARG A 28 -4.63 -1.69 -5.50
C ARG A 28 -3.56 -2.27 -6.42
N ALA A 29 -3.03 -3.42 -6.07
CA ALA A 29 -2.10 -4.18 -6.91
C ALA A 29 -2.23 -5.68 -6.64
N LEU A 30 -2.19 -6.50 -7.70
CA LEU A 30 -2.20 -7.96 -7.64
C LEU A 30 -0.78 -8.50 -7.79
N SER A 31 -0.43 -9.53 -7.02
CA SER A 31 0.78 -10.31 -7.19
C SER A 31 0.57 -11.72 -6.66
N TYR A 32 0.88 -12.75 -7.47
CA TYR A 32 0.87 -14.16 -7.06
C TYR A 32 -0.40 -14.62 -6.31
N GLY A 33 -1.57 -14.06 -6.66
CA GLY A 33 -2.86 -14.43 -6.08
C GLY A 33 -3.26 -13.66 -4.81
N LEU A 34 -2.42 -12.74 -4.34
CA LEU A 34 -2.78 -11.76 -3.31
C LEU A 34 -3.00 -10.39 -3.94
N ILE A 35 -3.97 -9.65 -3.42
CA ILE A 35 -4.25 -8.26 -3.77
C ILE A 35 -3.89 -7.40 -2.57
N CYS A 36 -3.02 -6.43 -2.78
CA CYS A 36 -2.79 -5.35 -1.82
C CYS A 36 -3.76 -4.22 -2.14
N VAL A 37 -4.49 -3.73 -1.15
CA VAL A 37 -5.42 -2.60 -1.27
C VAL A 37 -5.07 -1.52 -0.27
N SER A 38 -5.28 -0.25 -0.63
CA SER A 38 -5.03 0.88 0.28
C SER A 38 -6.03 2.01 0.10
N THR A 39 -6.36 2.66 1.22
CA THR A 39 -7.24 3.84 1.30
C THR A 39 -6.47 5.16 1.13
N MET A 40 -5.16 5.13 0.82
CA MET A 40 -4.24 6.27 0.87
C MET A 40 -4.61 7.54 0.07
N LEU A 41 -5.43 7.47 -0.99
CA LEU A 41 -5.82 8.68 -1.75
C LEU A 41 -7.05 9.39 -1.18
N PHE A 42 -7.73 8.84 -0.16
CA PHE A 42 -8.88 9.49 0.45
C PHE A 42 -8.45 10.45 1.57
N LYS A 43 -8.18 11.69 1.14
CA LYS A 43 -8.23 12.97 1.87
C LYS A 43 -7.18 13.28 2.94
N PHE A 44 -6.81 14.56 2.88
CA PHE A 44 -6.02 15.41 3.78
C PHE A 44 -6.49 15.48 5.24
N SER A 45 -7.36 14.59 5.70
CA SER A 45 -7.87 14.58 7.06
C SER A 45 -7.54 13.24 7.68
N ASP A 46 -6.65 13.22 8.67
CA ASP A 46 -6.41 12.29 9.80
C ASP A 46 -6.92 10.82 9.80
N SER A 47 -7.52 10.31 8.74
CA SER A 47 -7.93 8.92 8.61
C SER A 47 -6.69 8.09 8.35
N THR A 48 -6.45 7.16 9.26
CA THR A 48 -5.43 6.12 9.19
C THR A 48 -5.32 5.56 7.78
N LYS A 49 -4.14 5.73 7.18
CA LYS A 49 -3.80 5.15 5.87
C LYS A 49 -3.68 3.65 6.04
N GLU A 50 -4.79 2.95 5.91
CA GLU A 50 -4.82 1.51 6.06
C GLU A 50 -4.40 0.83 4.76
N ILE A 51 -3.61 -0.22 4.91
CA ILE A 51 -3.18 -1.09 3.83
C ILE A 51 -3.60 -2.50 4.23
N TYR A 52 -4.18 -3.24 3.29
CA TYR A 52 -4.63 -4.61 3.52
C TYR A 52 -4.08 -5.54 2.46
N LEU A 53 -3.75 -6.75 2.89
CA LEU A 53 -3.50 -7.88 1.99
C LEU A 53 -4.75 -8.75 1.96
N TRP A 54 -5.27 -9.00 0.77
CA TRP A 54 -6.50 -9.74 0.55
C TRP A 54 -6.26 -10.91 -0.39
N ASN A 55 -6.77 -12.08 -0.01
CA ASN A 55 -6.84 -13.25 -0.86
C ASN A 55 -8.29 -13.43 -1.34
N PRO A 56 -8.60 -13.14 -2.62
CA PRO A 56 -9.95 -13.26 -3.15
C PRO A 56 -10.46 -14.71 -3.20
N LEU A 57 -9.58 -15.70 -3.32
CA LEU A 57 -9.97 -17.10 -3.47
C LEU A 57 -10.50 -17.72 -2.17
N VAL A 58 -10.01 -17.23 -1.02
CA VAL A 58 -10.47 -17.70 0.30
C VAL A 58 -11.24 -16.62 1.07
N GLU A 59 -11.50 -15.48 0.42
CA GLU A 59 -12.23 -14.33 0.95
C GLU A 59 -11.69 -13.83 2.31
N LYS A 60 -10.37 -13.94 2.54
CA LYS A 60 -9.71 -13.49 3.76
C LYS A 60 -8.83 -12.30 3.49
N TYR A 61 -8.91 -11.30 4.36
CA TYR A 61 -8.01 -10.16 4.35
C TYR A 61 -7.31 -10.01 5.69
N LYS A 62 -6.19 -9.28 5.66
CA LYS A 62 -5.39 -8.93 6.83
C LYS A 62 -4.99 -7.47 6.70
N SER A 63 -5.25 -6.68 7.76
CA SER A 63 -4.68 -5.35 7.88
C SER A 63 -3.19 -5.44 8.16
N LEU A 64 -2.44 -4.58 7.50
CA LEU A 64 -1.04 -4.38 7.78
C LEU A 64 -0.91 -3.53 9.05
N PRO A 65 0.16 -3.71 9.85
CA PRO A 65 0.42 -2.82 10.96
C PRO A 65 0.54 -1.36 10.49
N ASP A 66 0.47 -0.41 11.41
CA ASP A 66 0.74 0.98 11.07
C ASP A 66 2.23 1.15 10.77
N SER A 67 2.55 1.68 9.59
CA SER A 67 3.91 2.12 9.31
C SER A 67 4.15 3.43 10.06
N GLN A 68 5.37 3.65 10.57
CA GLN A 68 5.76 4.96 11.12
C GLN A 68 5.62 6.09 10.09
N LEU A 69 5.60 5.75 8.79
CA LEU A 69 5.44 6.69 7.69
C LEU A 69 4.00 7.17 7.50
N SER A 70 3.01 6.49 8.08
CA SER A 70 1.60 6.88 7.99
C SER A 70 1.31 8.20 8.69
N ASN A 71 2.14 8.58 9.69
CA ASN A 71 2.00 9.79 10.50
C ASN A 71 2.81 10.99 9.98
N ILE A 72 3.53 10.82 8.86
CA ILE A 72 4.36 11.90 8.29
C ILE A 72 3.47 12.78 7.42
N GLU A 73 3.53 14.10 7.61
CA GLU A 73 2.93 15.03 6.63
C GLU A 73 3.67 14.91 5.29
N THR A 74 2.98 14.45 4.25
CA THR A 74 3.61 14.11 2.97
C THR A 74 3.24 15.09 1.86
N GLN A 75 4.20 15.49 1.03
CA GLN A 75 3.92 16.19 -0.23
C GLN A 75 3.22 15.24 -1.20
N TRP A 76 3.75 14.01 -1.28
CA TRP A 76 3.17 12.89 -1.99
C TRP A 76 3.64 11.57 -1.36
N ASN A 77 2.91 10.50 -1.62
CA ASN A 77 3.29 9.13 -1.27
C ASN A 77 2.99 8.18 -2.45
N ALA A 78 3.65 7.02 -2.45
CA ALA A 78 3.45 5.97 -3.43
C ALA A 78 3.55 4.59 -2.75
N LEU A 79 2.82 3.62 -3.30
CA LEU A 79 2.85 2.23 -2.87
C LEU A 79 3.31 1.32 -4.02
N ALA A 80 4.06 0.29 -3.67
CA ALA A 80 4.32 -0.86 -4.52
C ALA A 80 4.13 -2.15 -3.73
N PHE A 81 3.69 -3.20 -4.42
CA PHE A 81 3.45 -4.51 -3.83
C PHE A 81 3.93 -5.60 -4.78
N GLY A 82 4.52 -6.65 -4.24
CA GLY A 82 4.95 -7.79 -5.03
C GLY A 82 5.42 -8.96 -4.19
N PHE A 83 5.37 -10.15 -4.79
CA PHE A 83 6.07 -11.33 -4.28
C PHE A 83 7.53 -11.26 -4.72
N VAL A 84 8.46 -11.46 -3.79
CA VAL A 84 9.90 -11.46 -3.99
C VAL A 84 10.40 -12.90 -3.87
N PRO A 85 10.65 -13.60 -5.00
CA PRO A 85 10.99 -15.03 -4.99
C PRO A 85 12.24 -15.37 -4.19
N GLU A 86 13.23 -14.48 -4.16
CA GLU A 86 14.53 -14.67 -3.51
C GLU A 86 14.43 -14.87 -2.00
N ILE A 87 13.43 -14.22 -1.39
CA ILE A 87 13.15 -14.31 0.06
C ILE A 87 11.83 -15.03 0.33
N SER A 88 11.15 -15.52 -0.71
CA SER A 88 9.84 -16.17 -0.65
C SER A 88 8.84 -15.39 0.21
N ASP A 89 8.75 -14.08 -0.03
CA ASP A 89 7.92 -13.18 0.78
C ASP A 89 7.13 -12.22 -0.08
N TYR A 90 6.01 -11.76 0.45
CA TYR A 90 5.30 -10.61 -0.08
C TYR A 90 5.79 -9.35 0.61
N VAL A 91 6.11 -8.35 -0.21
CA VAL A 91 6.63 -7.08 0.26
C VAL A 91 5.71 -5.96 -0.17
N VAL A 92 5.42 -5.05 0.76
CA VAL A 92 4.79 -3.76 0.47
C VAL A 92 5.82 -2.67 0.70
N VAL A 93 6.06 -1.85 -0.32
CA VAL A 93 6.95 -0.69 -0.25
C VAL A 93 6.11 0.57 -0.18
N HIS A 94 6.29 1.35 0.87
CA HIS A 94 5.68 2.66 1.06
C HIS A 94 6.75 3.75 0.92
N ILE A 95 6.61 4.57 -0.12
CA ILE A 95 7.54 5.65 -0.44
C ILE A 95 6.86 6.97 -0.08
N VAL A 96 7.54 7.79 0.71
CA VAL A 96 7.02 9.07 1.20
C VAL A 96 7.99 10.19 0.87
N LYS A 97 7.47 11.26 0.27
CA LYS A 97 8.14 12.57 0.25
C LYS A 97 7.58 13.43 1.38
N PRO A 98 8.33 13.71 2.45
CA PRO A 98 7.84 14.55 3.53
C PRO A 98 7.62 15.99 3.04
N ARG A 99 6.60 16.68 3.59
CA ARG A 99 6.48 18.13 3.45
C ARG A 99 7.57 18.80 4.28
N LEU A 100 8.14 19.85 3.73
CA LEU A 100 9.09 20.68 4.45
C LEU A 100 8.33 21.82 5.10
N HIS A 101 8.38 21.91 6.44
CA HIS A 101 7.99 23.14 7.12
C HIS A 101 9.09 24.17 6.87
N LEU A 102 8.72 25.32 6.30
CA LEU A 102 9.59 26.49 6.10
C LEU A 102 10.35 26.78 7.41
N GLY A 103 11.64 26.49 7.48
CA GLY A 103 12.47 26.82 8.65
C GLY A 103 13.54 25.79 9.05
N ARG A 104 13.44 24.53 8.62
CA ARG A 104 14.58 23.60 8.66
C ARG A 104 15.35 23.68 7.34
N SER A 105 16.68 23.60 7.41
CA SER A 105 17.57 23.44 6.25
C SER A 105 16.93 22.49 5.26
N GLU A 106 16.71 22.93 4.02
CA GLU A 106 16.03 22.15 2.99
C GLU A 106 16.72 20.78 2.87
N PRO A 107 16.07 19.67 3.23
CA PRO A 107 16.60 18.37 2.88
C PRO A 107 16.61 18.25 1.36
N ASP A 108 17.53 17.43 0.87
CA ASP A 108 17.74 17.17 -0.55
C ASP A 108 16.39 17.07 -1.29
N PRO A 109 16.18 17.84 -2.38
CA PRO A 109 14.94 17.79 -3.16
C PRO A 109 14.59 16.38 -3.67
N HIS A 110 15.58 15.48 -3.74
CA HIS A 110 15.44 14.07 -4.10
C HIS A 110 15.34 13.11 -2.91
N SER A 111 15.42 13.59 -1.66
CA SER A 111 15.24 12.73 -0.49
C SER A 111 13.82 12.19 -0.39
N VAL A 112 13.69 10.88 -0.20
CA VAL A 112 12.43 10.17 0.10
C VAL A 112 12.67 9.22 1.26
N ILE A 113 11.63 8.92 2.02
CA ILE A 113 11.65 7.91 3.07
C ILE A 113 10.95 6.66 2.53
N ILE A 114 11.58 5.50 2.69
CA ILE A 114 11.08 4.22 2.21
C ILE A 114 10.82 3.32 3.41
N GLY A 115 9.60 2.80 3.51
CA GLY A 115 9.22 1.77 4.47
C GLY A 115 8.92 0.48 3.73
N ILE A 116 9.38 -0.65 4.28
CA ILE A 116 9.28 -1.95 3.64
C ILE A 116 8.61 -2.90 4.62
N TYR A 117 7.35 -3.25 4.36
CA TYR A 117 6.68 -4.29 5.10
C TYR A 117 7.03 -5.67 4.52
N SER A 118 7.34 -6.62 5.39
CA SER A 118 7.46 -8.04 5.05
C SER A 118 6.29 -8.84 5.63
N GLN A 119 5.64 -9.66 4.80
CA GLN A 119 4.51 -10.48 5.24
C GLN A 119 4.97 -11.58 6.19
N ASN A 120 6.14 -12.17 5.96
CA ASN A 120 6.69 -13.24 6.78
C ASN A 120 6.99 -12.78 8.21
N THR A 121 7.57 -11.58 8.38
CA THR A 121 7.85 -11.02 9.73
C THR A 121 6.67 -10.27 10.32
N ASN A 122 5.67 -9.94 9.51
CA ASN A 122 4.55 -9.09 9.89
C ASN A 122 4.99 -7.73 10.47
N SER A 123 6.02 -7.10 9.88
CA SER A 123 6.61 -5.85 10.36
C SER A 123 7.08 -4.97 9.20
N TYR A 124 7.17 -3.66 9.47
CA TYR A 124 7.93 -2.69 8.65
C TYR A 124 9.40 -2.64 9.06
#